data_AF-A0A1S8Y0W0-F1
#
_entry.id   AF-A0A1S8Y0W0-F1
#
_cell.length_a   1.000
_cell.length_b   1.000
_cell.length_c   1.000
_cell.angle_alpha   90.00
_cell.angle_beta   90.00
_cell.angle_gamma   90.00
#
_symmetry.space_group_name_H-M   'P 1'
#
loop_
_entity.id
_entity.type
_entity.pdbx_description
1 polymer ?
#
loop_
_entity_poly.entity_id
_entity_poly.type
_entity_poly.pdbx_seq_one_letter_code
_entity_poly.pdbx_strand_id
1 'polypeptide(L)'
;MLRQAQEQQRRLAELQRRRAELRVPGESPDGLVRVTVDGEMKIGDIEINARAMRLDSFSLAESLQAAIDAAYAAFGEQQQELLTEMLGGSELVRKAQDGTLTPQDWFRRFGVDLDDPFRGLRR
;
A
#
# COMPACT_ATOMS: atom_id res chain seq x y z
N MET A 1 -14.54 25.09 -1.45
CA MET A 1 -15.39 23.92 -1.76
C MET A 1 -15.02 23.24 -3.07
N LEU A 2 -15.25 23.82 -4.26
CA LEU A 2 -14.89 23.17 -5.54
C LEU A 2 -13.42 22.77 -5.64
N ARG A 3 -12.50 23.66 -5.21
CA ARG A 3 -11.05 23.37 -5.20
C ARG A 3 -10.68 22.17 -4.32
N GLN A 4 -11.24 22.07 -3.12
CA GLN A 4 -10.99 20.95 -2.21
C GLN A 4 -11.55 19.62 -2.75
N ALA A 5 -12.78 19.63 -3.30
CA ALA A 5 -13.37 18.42 -3.90
C ALA A 5 -12.59 17.93 -5.13
N GLN A 6 -12.12 18.86 -5.98
CA GLN A 6 -11.26 18.54 -7.13
C GLN A 6 -9.91 17.97 -6.70
N GLU A 7 -9.33 18.50 -5.61
CA GLU A 7 -8.08 17.98 -5.06
C GLU A 7 -8.23 16.55 -4.54
N GLN A 8 -9.35 16.23 -3.88
CA GLN A 8 -9.65 14.85 -3.46
C GLN A 8 -9.83 13.91 -4.65
N GLN A 9 -10.55 14.34 -5.69
CA GLN A 9 -10.70 13.54 -6.91
C GLN A 9 -9.35 13.24 -7.57
N ARG A 10 -8.44 14.22 -7.61
CA ARG A 10 -7.08 14.03 -8.14
C ARG A 10 -6.28 13.02 -7.31
N ARG A 11 -6.31 13.13 -5.97
CA ARG A 11 -5.61 12.21 -5.07
C ARG A 11 -6.13 10.78 -5.19
N LEU A 12 -7.44 10.59 -5.32
CA LEU A 12 -8.04 9.26 -5.55
C LEU A 12 -7.60 8.67 -6.89
N ALA A 13 -7.62 9.47 -7.96
CA ALA A 13 -7.16 9.03 -9.27
C ALA A 13 -5.66 8.69 -9.26
N GLU A 14 -4.85 9.47 -8.55
CA GLU A 14 -3.42 9.21 -8.37
C GLU A 14 -3.16 7.92 -7.60
N LEU A 15 -3.89 7.66 -6.50
CA LEU A 15 -3.79 6.39 -5.79
C LEU A 15 -4.12 5.20 -6.71
N GLN A 16 -5.20 5.30 -7.48
CA GLN A 16 -5.60 4.21 -8.38
C GLN A 16 -4.50 3.92 -9.42
N ARG A 17 -3.84 4.96 -9.93
CA ARG A 17 -2.67 4.80 -10.82
C ARG A 17 -1.47 4.19 -10.11
N ARG A 18 -1.08 4.76 -8.97
CA ARG A 18 0.05 4.25 -8.16
C ARG A 18 -0.14 2.78 -7.79
N ARG A 19 -1.37 2.38 -7.45
CA ARG A 19 -1.71 0.97 -7.18
C ARG A 19 -1.52 0.09 -8.41
N ALA A 20 -2.00 0.51 -9.58
CA ALA A 20 -1.84 -0.26 -10.82
C ALA A 20 -0.35 -0.43 -11.22
N GLU A 21 0.45 0.60 -11.00
CA GLU A 21 1.89 0.64 -11.29
C GLU A 21 2.76 0.03 -10.18
N LEU A 22 2.17 -0.28 -9.02
CA LEU A 22 2.90 -0.78 -7.85
C LEU A 22 3.58 -2.11 -8.18
N ARG A 23 4.90 -2.16 -8.03
CA ARG A 23 5.71 -3.35 -8.20
C ARG A 23 6.67 -3.41 -7.02
N VAL A 24 6.51 -4.42 -6.18
CA VAL A 24 7.25 -4.56 -4.93
C VAL A 24 8.13 -5.80 -5.01
N PRO A 25 9.45 -5.64 -5.14
CA PRO A 25 10.37 -6.76 -5.14
C PRO A 25 10.62 -7.26 -3.72
N GLY A 26 10.78 -8.56 -3.58
CA GLY A 26 11.36 -9.25 -2.44
C GLY A 26 12.45 -10.20 -2.88
N GLU A 27 13.50 -10.32 -2.08
CA GLU A 27 14.67 -11.13 -2.40
C GLU A 27 14.87 -12.20 -1.33
N SER A 28 15.35 -13.36 -1.76
CA SER A 28 15.82 -14.39 -0.86
C SER A 28 17.05 -13.91 -0.07
N PRO A 29 17.33 -14.47 1.12
CA PRO A 29 18.48 -14.05 1.94
C PRO A 29 19.85 -14.16 1.25
N ASP A 30 19.97 -15.07 0.28
CA ASP A 30 21.18 -15.28 -0.52
C ASP A 30 21.23 -14.43 -1.80
N GLY A 31 20.17 -13.65 -2.08
CA GLY A 31 20.02 -12.80 -3.26
C GLY A 31 19.91 -13.58 -4.57
N LEU A 32 19.65 -14.89 -4.52
CA LEU A 32 19.60 -15.73 -5.72
C LEU A 32 18.21 -15.82 -6.34
N VAL A 33 17.15 -15.51 -5.59
CA VAL A 33 15.77 -15.47 -6.06
C VAL A 33 15.18 -14.10 -5.75
N ARG A 34 14.55 -13.48 -6.75
CA ARG A 34 13.75 -12.27 -6.58
C ARG A 34 12.33 -12.54 -7.06
N VAL A 35 11.36 -12.11 -6.27
CA VAL A 35 9.93 -12.17 -6.61
C VAL A 35 9.36 -10.76 -6.56
N THR A 36 8.54 -10.40 -7.56
CA THR A 36 7.85 -9.11 -7.58
C THR A 36 6.35 -9.30 -7.41
N VAL A 37 5.76 -8.60 -6.45
CA VAL A 37 4.31 -8.57 -6.19
C VAL A 37 3.71 -7.26 -6.72
N ASP A 38 2.52 -7.32 -7.30
CA ASP A 38 1.81 -6.14 -7.80
C ASP A 38 0.84 -5.52 -6.77
N GLY A 39 0.20 -4.40 -7.14
CA GLY A 39 -0.81 -3.71 -6.32
C GLY A 39 -2.10 -4.50 -6.03
N GLU A 40 -2.27 -5.67 -6.62
CA GLU A 40 -3.35 -6.62 -6.33
C GLU A 40 -2.88 -7.79 -5.46
N MET A 41 -1.66 -7.73 -4.92
CA MET A 41 -1.03 -8.81 -4.17
C MET A 41 -0.86 -10.09 -5.00
N LYS A 42 -0.73 -9.97 -6.31
CA LYS A 42 -0.41 -11.10 -7.19
C LYS A 42 1.09 -11.16 -7.43
N ILE A 43 1.63 -12.37 -7.42
CA ILE A 43 3.00 -12.62 -7.85
C ILE A 43 3.06 -12.40 -9.36
N GLY A 44 3.90 -11.46 -9.79
CA GLY A 44 4.14 -11.13 -11.19
C GLY A 44 5.39 -11.82 -11.71
N ASP A 45 6.54 -11.19 -11.48
CA ASP A 45 7.84 -11.66 -12.00
C ASP A 45 8.60 -12.49 -10.96
N ILE A 46 9.29 -13.53 -11.43
CA ILE A 46 10.15 -14.39 -10.63
C ILE A 46 11.48 -14.55 -11.35
N GLU A 47 12.53 -13.93 -10.79
CA GLU A 47 13.89 -14.04 -11.28
C GLU A 47 14.64 -15.10 -10.45
N ILE A 48 15.16 -16.14 -11.11
CA ILE A 48 15.96 -17.17 -10.45
C ILE A 48 17.37 -17.17 -11.06
N ASN A 49 18.37 -16.90 -10.22
CA ASN A 49 19.77 -16.95 -10.63
C ASN A 49 20.17 -18.38 -11.01
N ALA A 50 20.99 -18.54 -12.06
CA ALA A 50 21.48 -19.86 -12.48
C ALA A 50 22.20 -20.65 -11.37
N ARG A 51 22.75 -19.97 -10.35
CA ARG A 51 23.33 -20.62 -9.17
C ARG A 51 22.26 -21.27 -8.27
N ALA A 52 21.10 -20.64 -8.10
CA ALA A 52 19.98 -21.23 -7.35
C ALA A 52 19.47 -22.51 -8.01
N MET A 53 19.50 -22.61 -9.34
CA MET A 53 19.15 -23.82 -10.08
C MET A 53 20.08 -25.01 -9.84
N ARG A 54 21.23 -24.80 -9.17
CA ARG A 54 22.18 -25.86 -8.79
C ARG A 54 21.97 -26.37 -7.36
N LEU A 55 21.10 -25.69 -6.59
CA LEU A 55 20.67 -26.16 -5.28
C LEU A 55 19.81 -27.41 -5.44
N ASP A 56 19.73 -28.22 -4.39
CA ASP A 56 18.71 -29.26 -4.34
C ASP A 56 17.30 -28.63 -4.26
N SER A 57 16.29 -29.44 -4.51
CA SER A 57 14.90 -28.98 -4.57
C SER A 57 14.42 -28.34 -3.27
N PHE A 58 14.93 -28.79 -2.12
CA PHE A 58 14.51 -28.27 -0.83
C PHE A 58 15.07 -26.85 -0.63
N SER A 59 16.37 -26.66 -0.83
CA SER A 59 16.98 -25.32 -0.71
C SER A 59 16.48 -24.31 -1.74
N LEU A 60 16.19 -24.75 -2.98
CA LEU A 60 15.57 -23.85 -3.97
C LEU A 60 14.15 -23.42 -3.55
N ALA A 61 13.36 -24.34 -2.99
CA ALA A 61 12.02 -24.04 -2.50
C ALA A 61 12.04 -23.09 -1.30
N GLU A 62 12.96 -23.27 -0.35
CA GLU A 62 13.15 -22.35 0.77
C GLU A 62 13.56 -20.95 0.32
N SER A 63 14.49 -20.85 -0.64
CA SER A 63 14.92 -19.57 -1.21
C SER A 63 13.75 -18.83 -1.90
N LEU A 64 12.95 -19.55 -2.70
CA LEU A 64 11.76 -19.00 -3.33
C LEU A 64 10.71 -18.55 -2.30
N GLN A 65 10.44 -19.37 -1.28
CA GLN A 65 9.50 -19.02 -0.22
C GLN A 65 9.96 -17.75 0.51
N ALA A 66 11.24 -17.67 0.87
CA ALA A 66 11.79 -16.50 1.55
C ALA A 66 11.68 -15.22 0.70
N ALA A 67 11.90 -15.30 -0.61
CA ALA A 67 11.72 -14.16 -1.52
C ALA A 67 10.24 -13.71 -1.60
N ILE A 68 9.29 -14.66 -1.62
CA ILE A 68 7.85 -14.38 -1.59
C ILE A 68 7.46 -13.68 -0.28
N ASP A 69 7.89 -14.22 0.86
CA ASP A 69 7.61 -13.66 2.18
C ASP A 69 8.20 -12.24 2.31
N ALA A 70 9.41 -12.03 1.81
CA ALA A 70 10.04 -10.71 1.75
C ALA A 70 9.24 -9.72 0.88
N ALA A 71 8.70 -10.16 -0.27
CA ALA A 71 7.92 -9.30 -1.15
C ALA A 71 6.59 -8.87 -0.50
N TYR A 72 5.91 -9.79 0.19
CA TYR A 72 4.69 -9.47 0.93
C TYR A 72 4.94 -8.58 2.16
N ALA A 73 6.06 -8.79 2.87
CA ALA A 73 6.46 -7.92 3.97
C ALA A 73 6.70 -6.49 3.48
N ALA A 74 7.51 -6.33 2.43
CA ALA A 74 7.79 -5.03 1.81
C ALA A 74 6.51 -4.37 1.26
N PHE A 75 5.59 -5.15 0.70
CA PHE A 75 4.29 -4.64 0.24
C PHE A 75 3.46 -4.07 1.39
N GLY A 76 3.45 -4.75 2.54
CA GLY A 76 2.78 -4.30 3.75
C GLY A 76 3.33 -2.97 4.26
N GLU A 77 4.66 -2.82 4.28
CA GLU A 77 5.33 -1.56 4.66
C GLU A 77 4.96 -0.42 3.72
N GLN A 78 5.04 -0.65 2.41
CA GLN A 78 4.73 0.36 1.40
C GLN A 78 3.25 0.77 1.41
N GLN A 79 2.34 -0.17 1.69
CA GLN A 79 0.93 0.13 1.93
C GLN A 79 0.73 1.02 3.16
N GLN A 80 1.44 0.77 4.26
CA GLN A 80 1.37 1.62 5.45
C GLN A 80 1.91 3.02 5.18
N GLU A 81 2.98 3.15 4.41
CA GLU A 81 3.52 4.45 3.99
C GLU A 81 2.52 5.22 3.12
N LEU A 82 1.92 4.58 2.11
CA LEU A 82 0.87 5.17 1.27
C LEU A 82 -0.32 5.66 2.09
N LEU A 83 -0.81 4.84 3.03
CA LEU A 83 -1.89 5.23 3.93
C LEU A 83 -1.48 6.39 4.83
N THR A 84 -0.24 6.41 5.29
CA THR A 84 0.30 7.51 6.11
C THR A 84 0.42 8.79 5.31
N GLU A 85 0.87 8.77 4.05
CA GLU A 85 0.92 9.94 3.16
C GLU A 85 -0.49 10.52 2.95
N MET A 86 -1.48 9.66 2.71
CA MET A 86 -2.85 10.07 2.39
C MET A 86 -3.65 10.54 3.60
N LEU A 87 -3.64 9.76 4.67
CA LEU A 87 -4.37 10.05 5.91
C LEU A 87 -3.58 11.02 6.79
N GLY A 88 -2.28 11.22 6.50
CA GLY A 88 -1.33 12.20 7.02
C GLY A 88 -1.23 12.31 8.55
N GLY A 89 -1.47 11.20 9.23
CA GLY A 89 -1.38 11.07 10.68
C GLY A 89 -1.58 9.63 11.11
N SER A 90 -0.71 9.14 12.00
CA SER A 90 -0.71 7.77 12.50
C SER A 90 -2.03 7.34 13.14
N GLU A 91 -2.77 8.27 13.75
CA GLU A 91 -4.07 7.99 14.37
C GLU A 91 -5.14 7.57 13.34
N LEU A 92 -5.18 8.24 12.19
CA LEU A 92 -6.14 7.91 11.13
C LEU A 92 -5.76 6.60 10.44
N VAL A 93 -4.46 6.33 10.30
CA VAL A 93 -3.94 5.05 9.78
C VAL A 93 -4.33 3.90 10.70
N ARG A 94 -4.15 4.05 12.01
CA ARG A 94 -4.58 3.07 13.01
C ARG A 94 -6.09 2.80 12.93
N LYS A 95 -6.90 3.86 12.91
CA LYS A 95 -8.35 3.73 12.73
C LYS A 95 -8.73 3.02 11.42
N ALA A 96 -7.99 3.25 10.34
CA ALA A 96 -8.21 2.56 9.07
C ALA A 96 -7.88 1.06 9.15
N GLN A 97 -6.77 0.71 9.81
CA GLN A 97 -6.36 -0.68 10.03
C GLN A 97 -7.34 -1.43 10.94
N ASP A 98 -7.86 -0.76 11.97
CA ASP A 98 -8.82 -1.33 12.92
C ASP A 98 -10.25 -1.38 12.35
N GLY A 99 -10.49 -0.86 11.15
CA GLY A 99 -11.83 -0.76 10.55
C GLY A 99 -12.76 0.24 11.25
N THR A 100 -12.22 1.13 12.08
CA THR A 100 -12.97 2.14 12.87
C THR A 100 -12.94 3.54 12.27
N LEU A 101 -12.26 3.73 11.13
CA LEU A 101 -12.19 5.01 10.44
C LEU A 101 -13.58 5.44 9.96
N THR A 102 -14.06 6.55 10.51
CA THR A 102 -15.31 7.16 10.07
C THR A 102 -15.06 8.20 8.98
N PRO A 103 -16.04 8.46 8.10
CA PRO A 103 -15.96 9.58 7.16
C PRO A 103 -15.72 10.93 7.89
N GLN A 104 -16.31 11.11 9.07
CA GLN A 104 -16.17 12.31 9.91
C GLN A 104 -14.71 12.57 10.29
N ASP A 105 -14.02 11.53 10.76
CA ASP A 105 -12.60 11.62 11.16
C ASP A 105 -11.71 12.03 9.97
N TRP A 106 -12.01 11.49 8.78
CA TRP A 106 -11.29 11.84 7.56
C TRP A 106 -11.54 13.29 7.12
N PHE A 107 -12.79 13.77 7.14
CA PHE A 107 -13.11 15.14 6.72
C PHE A 107 -12.65 16.20 7.72
N ARG A 108 -12.66 15.92 9.04
CA ARG A 108 -12.16 16.86 10.06
C ARG A 108 -10.72 17.27 9.81
N ARG A 109 -9.87 16.35 9.33
CA ARG A 109 -8.48 16.64 8.92
C ARG A 109 -8.39 17.78 7.91
N PHE A 110 -9.36 17.89 7.01
CA PHE A 110 -9.40 18.92 5.97
C PHE A 110 -10.11 20.20 6.42
N GLY A 111 -10.35 20.36 7.72
CA GLY A 111 -11.08 21.50 8.29
C GLY A 111 -12.57 21.45 7.97
N VAL A 112 -13.09 20.26 7.65
CA VAL A 112 -14.48 20.06 7.25
C VAL A 112 -15.20 19.28 8.35
N ASP A 113 -16.06 19.96 9.10
CA ASP A 113 -16.92 19.33 10.11
C ASP A 113 -18.22 18.84 9.47
N LEU A 114 -18.44 17.51 9.44
CA LEU A 114 -19.68 16.90 8.92
C LEU A 114 -20.85 17.04 9.87
N ASP A 115 -20.60 17.26 11.16
CA ASP A 115 -21.63 17.31 12.19
C ASP A 115 -22.10 18.75 12.46
N ASP A 116 -21.49 19.77 11.82
CA ASP A 116 -21.90 21.18 11.91
C ASP A 116 -23.31 21.39 11.30
N PRO A 117 -24.36 21.63 12.11
CA PRO A 117 -25.72 21.78 11.62
C PRO A 117 -25.91 23.07 10.81
N PHE A 118 -24.99 24.03 10.92
CA PHE A 118 -25.02 25.30 10.19
C PHE A 118 -24.15 25.29 8.93
N ARG A 119 -23.56 24.13 8.57
CA ARG A 119 -22.68 23.97 7.40
C ARG A 119 -23.32 24.41 6.08
N GLY A 120 -24.63 24.20 5.91
CA GLY A 120 -25.36 24.61 4.70
C GLY A 120 -25.61 26.12 4.60
N LEU A 121 -25.52 26.84 5.72
CA LEU A 121 -25.89 28.26 5.83
C LEU A 121 -24.70 29.21 5.67
N ARG A 122 -23.46 28.71 5.66
CA ARG A 122 -22.22 29.50 5.50
C ARG A 122 -21.70 29.54 4.05
N ARG A 123 -22.56 29.29 3.05
CA ARG A 123 -22.18 29.35 1.63
C ARG A 123 -22.20 30.77 1.07
#